data_AF-A0A484ZGD0-F1
#
_entry.id   AF-A0A484ZGD0-F1
#
_cell.length_a   1.000
_cell.length_b   1.000
_cell.length_c   1.000
_cell.angle_alpha   90.00
_cell.angle_beta   90.00
_cell.angle_gamma   90.00
#
_symmetry.space_group_name_H-M   'P 1'
#
loop_
_entity.id
_entity.type
_entity.pdbx_description
1 polymer ?
#
loop_
_entity_poly.entity_id
_entity_poly.type
_entity_poly.pdbx_seq_one_letter_code
_entity_poly.pdbx_strand_id
1 'polypeptide(L)' 'MLRKVPCTFCFDIVCRGTIADGCKLHIIHIPAKAWCWDCSSEVEISQHEAQCPKCQGFSLRIDSGDSLQIKELEVE' A
#
# COMPACT_ATOMS: atom_id res chain seq x y z
N MET A 1 -13.43 9.34 -3.23
CA MET A 1 -13.23 8.23 -4.19
C MET A 1 -11.89 7.57 -3.87
N LEU A 2 -11.89 6.60 -2.94
CA LEU A 2 -10.70 5.81 -2.66
C LEU A 2 -10.49 4.83 -3.81
N ARG A 3 -9.35 4.95 -4.49
CA ARG A 3 -8.92 4.12 -5.62
C ARG A 3 -8.88 2.66 -5.12
N LYS A 4 -9.92 1.86 -5.41
CA LYS A 4 -9.98 0.45 -4.99
C LYS A 4 -8.81 -0.30 -5.61
N VAL A 5 -7.98 -0.90 -4.77
CA VAL A 5 -6.86 -1.76 -5.18
C VAL A 5 -7.45 -2.97 -5.95
N PRO A 6 -6.89 -3.37 -7.10
CA PRO A 6 -7.44 -4.47 -7.91
C PRO A 6 -7.62 -5.78 -7.13
N CYS A 7 -6.78 -6.03 -6.11
CA CYS A 7 -6.90 -7.18 -5.21
C CYS A 7 -8.29 -7.29 -4.56
N THR A 8 -8.96 -6.19 -4.23
CA THR A 8 -10.29 -6.23 -3.59
C THR A 8 -11.36 -6.85 -4.48
N PHE A 9 -11.27 -6.66 -5.80
CA PHE A 9 -12.24 -7.21 -6.74
C PHE A 9 -11.97 -8.69 -7.00
N CYS A 10 -10.72 -9.05 -7.27
CA CYS A 10 -10.36 -10.45 -7.51
C CYS A 10 -10.61 -11.30 -6.25
N PHE A 11 -10.38 -10.77 -5.05
CA PHE A 11 -10.61 -11.48 -3.79
C PHE A 11 -12.07 -11.94 -3.63
N ASP A 12 -13.03 -11.03 -3.85
CA ASP A 12 -14.46 -11.37 -3.75
C ASP A 12 -14.84 -12.48 -4.74
N ILE A 13 -14.29 -12.46 -5.95
CA ILE A 13 -14.56 -13.48 -6.97
C ILE A 13 -14.01 -14.84 -6.56
N VAL A 14 -12.78 -14.90 -6.05
CA VAL A 14 -12.14 -16.19 -5.70
C VAL A 14 -12.73 -16.81 -4.42
N CYS A 15 -13.32 -16.00 -3.53
CA CYS A 15 -13.94 -16.48 -2.31
C CYS A 15 -15.33 -17.11 -2.52
N ARG A 16 -16.06 -16.69 -3.57
CA ARG A 16 -17.43 -17.17 -3.84
C ARG A 16 -17.48 -18.69 -3.99
N GLY A 17 -18.41 -19.34 -3.29
CA GLY A 17 -18.59 -20.79 -3.32
C GLY A 17 -17.49 -21.58 -2.61
N THR A 18 -16.60 -20.92 -1.87
CA THR A 18 -15.60 -21.57 -1.00
C THR A 18 -16.00 -21.46 0.48
N ILE A 19 -15.23 -22.07 1.38
CA ILE A 19 -15.39 -21.85 2.82
C ILE A 19 -15.18 -20.37 3.25
N ALA A 20 -14.52 -19.57 2.40
CA ALA A 20 -14.27 -18.16 2.63
C ALA A 20 -15.34 -17.25 2.00
N ASP A 21 -16.46 -17.80 1.52
CA ASP A 21 -17.56 -16.99 0.98
C ASP A 21 -18.12 -16.05 2.06
N GLY A 22 -18.30 -14.78 1.70
CA GLY A 22 -18.67 -13.72 2.66
C GLY A 22 -17.55 -13.25 3.60
N CYS A 23 -16.31 -13.72 3.43
CA CYS A 23 -15.15 -13.24 4.21
C CYS A 23 -14.89 -11.74 3.99
N LYS A 24 -14.47 -11.05 5.05
CA LYS A 24 -14.12 -9.62 5.00
C LYS A 24 -12.63 -9.43 4.74
N LEU A 25 -12.30 -8.75 3.64
CA LEU A 25 -10.92 -8.33 3.37
C LEU A 25 -10.63 -6.95 3.96
N HIS A 26 -9.63 -6.88 4.83
CA HIS A 26 -9.12 -5.63 5.40
C HIS A 26 -7.73 -5.32 4.86
N ILE A 27 -7.59 -4.22 4.10
CA ILE A 27 -6.31 -3.77 3.56
C ILE A 27 -5.84 -2.53 4.34
N ILE A 28 -4.63 -2.59 4.88
CA ILE A 28 -3.97 -1.46 5.53
C ILE A 28 -2.87 -0.95 4.61
N HIS A 29 -2.99 0.32 4.20
CA HIS A 29 -1.96 0.98 3.41
C HIS A 29 -0.91 1.59 4.33
N ILE A 30 0.35 1.20 4.13
CA ILE A 30 1.48 1.73 4.87
C ILE A 30 2.23 2.69 3.95
N PRO A 31 2.50 3.95 4.37
CA PRO A 31 3.34 4.86 3.60
C PRO A 31 4.71 4.25 3.33
N ALA A 32 5.21 4.42 2.11
CA ALA A 32 6.55 4.01 1.76
C ALA A 32 7.56 4.99 2.36
N LYS A 33 8.69 4.46 2.83
CA LYS A 33 9.84 5.27 3.20
C LYS A 33 10.67 5.59 1.96
N ALA A 34 11.03 6.85 1.83
CA ALA A 34 11.87 7.34 0.75
C ALA A 34 12.97 8.26 1.28
N TRP A 35 14.14 8.19 0.67
CA TRP A 35 15.23 9.14 0.86
C TRP A 35 15.12 10.27 -0.17
N CYS A 36 15.05 11.51 0.30
CA CYS A 36 15.11 12.68 -0.56
C CYS A 36 16.56 13.16 -0.71
N TRP A 37 17.04 13.26 -1.94
CA TRP A 37 18.38 13.77 -2.23
C TRP A 37 18.47 15.30 -2.14
N ASP A 38 17.37 16.02 -2.43
CA ASP A 38 17.35 17.49 -2.43
C ASP A 38 17.47 18.07 -1.01
N CYS A 39 16.85 17.43 -0.01
CA CYS A 39 16.94 17.84 1.39
C CYS A 39 17.66 16.84 2.30
N SER A 40 18.28 15.80 1.72
CA SER A 40 19.04 14.76 2.42
C SER A 40 18.33 14.23 3.68
N SER A 41 17.06 13.83 3.52
CA SER A 41 16.22 13.38 4.64
C SER A 41 15.38 12.17 4.25
N GLU A 42 15.15 11.29 5.22
CA GLU A 42 14.09 10.28 5.14
C GLU A 42 12.72 10.97 5.25
N VAL A 43 11.82 10.59 4.36
CA VAL A 43 10.43 11.07 4.28
C VAL A 43 9.49 9.91 4.00
N GLU A 44 8.23 10.06 4.40
CA GLU A 44 7.18 9.12 4.07
C GLU A 44 6.39 9.63 2.87
N ILE A 45 6.13 8.75 1.91
CA ILE A 45 5.30 9.05 0.73
C ILE A 45 4.25 7.97 0.52
N SER A 46 3.07 8.39 0.06
CA SER A 46 1.96 7.46 -0.20
C SER A 46 1.88 7.01 -1.66
N GLN A 47 2.72 7.57 -2.54
CA GLN A 47 2.69 7.36 -3.99
C GLN A 47 4.11 7.48 -4.57
N HIS A 48 4.43 6.67 -5.58
CA HIS A 48 5.74 6.70 -6.25
C HIS A 48 6.06 8.05 -6.91
N GLU A 49 5.02 8.76 -7.37
CA GLU A 49 5.14 10.07 -8.07
C GLU A 49 5.01 11.27 -7.11
N ALA A 50 5.10 11.05 -5.80
CA ALA A 50 4.94 12.11 -4.82
C ALA A 50 6.15 13.08 -4.83
N GLN A 51 5.88 14.33 -4.48
CA GLN A 51 6.94 15.29 -4.14
C GLN A 51 7.38 15.09 -2.69
N CYS A 52 8.62 15.48 -2.39
CA CYS A 52 9.11 15.50 -1.02
C CYS A 52 8.25 16.43 -0.16
N PRO A 53 7.65 15.96 0.96
CA PRO A 53 6.80 16.79 1.80
C PRO A 53 7.57 17.91 2.52
N LYS A 54 8.91 17.85 2.57
CA LYS A 54 9.75 18.85 3.23
C LYS A 54 10.22 19.97 2.29
N CYS A 55 10.72 19.60 1.11
CA CYS A 55 11.34 20.55 0.18
C CYS A 55 10.63 20.68 -1.17
N GLN A 56 9.59 19.88 -1.42
CA GLN A 56 8.84 19.83 -2.68
C GLN A 56 9.67 19.39 -3.90
N GLY A 57 10.87 18.88 -3.67
CA GLY A 57 11.72 18.26 -4.69
C GLY A 57 11.19 16.92 -5.18
N PHE A 58 11.66 16.49 -6.35
CA PHE A 58 11.26 15.24 -7.00
C PHE A 58 12.34 14.15 -6.91
N SER A 59 13.52 14.46 -6.39
CA SER A 59 14.65 13.53 -6.29
C SER A 59 14.45 12.59 -5.08
N LEU A 60 13.43 11.75 -5.13
CA LEU A 60 13.12 10.74 -4.11
C LEU A 60 13.57 9.35 -4.57
N ARG A 61 14.23 8.61 -3.67
CA ARG A 61 14.54 7.19 -3.83
C ARG A 61 13.76 6.39 -2.80
N ILE A 62 12.95 5.43 -3.25
CA ILE A 62 12.13 4.59 -2.38
C ILE A 62 12.92 3.33 -2.05
N ASP A 63 13.07 3.03 -0.76
CA ASP A 63 13.82 1.84 -0.32
C ASP A 63 12.93 0.60 -0.19
N SER A 64 11.60 0.75 -0.13
CA SER A 64 10.65 -0.36 0.00
C SER A 64 9.27 0.08 -0.51
N GLY A 65 8.93 -0.27 -1.77
CA GLY A 65 7.72 0.24 -2.44
C GLY A 65 6.60 -0.78 -2.66
N ASP A 66 6.94 -2.06 -2.89
CA ASP A 66 6.00 -2.99 -3.54
C ASP A 66 5.84 -4.33 -2.81
N SER A 67 5.64 -4.31 -1.48
CA SER A 67 5.32 -5.53 -0.73
C SER A 67 3.86 -5.55 -0.25
N LEU A 68 3.19 -6.68 -0.46
CA LEU A 68 1.93 -7.03 0.17
C LEU A 68 2.18 -8.22 1.10
N GLN A 69 1.80 -8.11 2.36
CA GLN A 69 1.99 -9.16 3.36
C GLN A 69 0.69 -9.41 4.11
N ILE A 70 0.44 -10.68 4.44
CA ILE A 70 -0.65 -11.07 5.34
C ILE A 70 -0.22 -10.70 6.76
N LYS A 71 -0.94 -9.78 7.38
CA LYS A 71 -0.72 -9.40 8.77
C LYS A 71 -1.40 -10.36 9.74
N GLU A 72 -2.61 -10.77 9.40
CA GLU A 72 -3.49 -11.55 10.27
C GLU A 72 -4.51 -12.31 9.42
N LEU A 73 -4.94 -13.48 9.93
CA LEU A 73 -5.99 -14.32 9.37
C LEU A 73 -6.77 -14.95 10.53
N GLU A 74 -8.07 -14.69 10.58
CA GLU A 74 -8.98 -15.16 11.62
C GLU A 74 -9.94 -16.21 11.02
N VAL A 75 -10.17 -17.31 11.74
CA VAL A 75 -10.98 -18.46 11.31
C VAL A 75 -11.78 -18.97 12.51
N GLU A 76 -13.06 -19.29 12.30
CA GLU A 76 -13.97 -19.92 13.27
C GLU A 76 -14.25 -21.39 12.91
#